data_AF-A0A950AEE8-F1
#
_entry.id   AF-A0A950AEE8-F1
#
_cell.length_a   1.000
_cell.length_b   1.000
_cell.length_c   1.000
_cell.angle_alpha   90.00
_cell.angle_beta   90.00
_cell.angle_gamma   90.00
#
_symmetry.space_group_name_H-M   'P 1'
#
loop_
_entity.id
_entity.type
_entity.pdbx_description
1 polymer ?
#
loop_
_entity_poly.entity_id
_entity_poly.type
_entity_poly.pdbx_seq_one_letter_code
_entity_poly.pdbx_strand_id
1 'polypeptide(L)'
;MSTGTIEFKCIRVNLKKASTFEPDQTQIDSLIEFDLTVGDDHLNGLKAEVRQRNQTDYQTQPLEVRRPAALEGSWNHEEFRKHCEKYYRDVIGWSGIGSLIGKGERNLVERVAIRFYRRAEIALASLTEKAFR
;
A
#
# COMPACT_ATOMS: atom_id res chain seq x y z
N MET A 1 6.08 23.68 -4.19
CA MET A 1 5.91 22.23 -4.03
C MET A 1 5.06 21.76 -5.18
N SER A 2 5.46 20.70 -5.88
CA SER A 2 4.62 20.07 -6.91
C SER A 2 3.51 19.29 -6.20
N THR A 3 2.28 19.37 -6.70
CA THR A 3 1.18 18.52 -6.27
C THR A 3 0.93 17.45 -7.31
N GLY A 4 0.46 16.29 -6.87
CA GLY A 4 0.04 15.20 -7.74
C GLY A 4 -1.28 14.61 -7.26
N THR A 5 -1.81 13.70 -8.05
CA THR A 5 -2.96 12.88 -7.70
C THR A 5 -2.52 11.44 -7.56
N ILE A 6 -2.88 10.80 -6.45
CA ILE A 6 -2.79 9.35 -6.28
C ILE A 6 -4.17 8.71 -6.43
N GLU A 7 -4.25 7.66 -7.24
CA GLU A 7 -5.47 6.89 -7.49
C GLU A 7 -5.27 5.45 -7.05
N PHE A 8 -5.71 5.13 -5.84
CA PHE A 8 -5.73 3.78 -5.32
C PHE A 8 -6.80 2.93 -5.99
N LYS A 9 -6.45 1.69 -6.33
CA LYS A 9 -7.31 0.77 -7.10
C LYS A 9 -7.73 -0.45 -6.29
N CYS A 10 -6.76 -1.12 -5.68
CA CYS A 10 -7.02 -2.33 -4.92
C CYS A 10 -5.95 -2.63 -3.86
N ILE A 11 -6.29 -3.54 -2.95
CA ILE A 11 -5.33 -4.18 -2.04
C ILE A 11 -5.37 -5.69 -2.26
N ARG A 12 -4.18 -6.29 -2.35
CA ARG A 12 -3.99 -7.74 -2.23
C ARG A 12 -3.41 -8.02 -0.85
N VAL A 13 -4.10 -8.81 -0.03
CA VAL A 13 -3.70 -9.08 1.35
C VAL A 13 -3.01 -10.45 1.42
N ASN A 14 -2.01 -10.54 2.31
CA ASN A 14 -1.29 -11.78 2.60
C ASN A 14 -0.63 -12.41 1.36
N LEU A 15 0.20 -11.60 0.69
CA LEU A 15 1.06 -12.11 -0.37
C LEU A 15 2.05 -13.09 0.26
N LYS A 16 1.86 -14.40 0.01
CA LYS A 16 2.90 -15.37 0.29
C LYS A 16 4.08 -15.01 -0.61
N LYS A 17 5.22 -14.62 -0.02
CA LYS A 17 6.47 -14.65 -0.79
C LYS A 17 6.66 -16.09 -1.25
N ALA A 18 6.50 -16.33 -2.54
CA ALA A 18 6.67 -17.64 -3.16
C ALA A 18 8.10 -18.22 -3.00
N SER A 19 9.02 -17.50 -2.35
CA SER A 19 10.44 -17.85 -2.23
C SER A 19 10.88 -18.41 -0.88
N THR A 20 10.01 -18.54 0.13
CA THR A 20 10.36 -19.21 1.38
C THR A 20 9.43 -20.40 1.61
N PHE A 21 10.01 -21.58 1.82
CA PHE A 21 9.29 -22.83 2.10
C PHE A 21 8.41 -22.76 3.36
N GLU A 22 8.50 -21.69 4.15
CA GLU A 22 7.52 -21.31 5.16
C GLU A 22 7.21 -19.80 5.06
N PRO A 23 5.93 -19.40 5.03
CA PRO A 23 5.55 -17.99 5.15
C PRO A 23 5.89 -17.49 6.56
N ASP A 24 6.52 -16.32 6.67
CA ASP A 24 6.74 -15.66 7.97
C ASP A 24 5.39 -15.34 8.61
N GLN A 25 5.05 -16.12 9.64
CA GLN A 25 3.73 -16.05 10.29
C GLN A 25 3.62 -14.85 11.24
N THR A 26 4.72 -14.12 11.47
CA THR A 26 4.74 -12.96 12.36
C THR A 26 4.21 -11.69 11.70
N GLN A 27 4.08 -11.69 10.37
CA GLN A 27 3.74 -10.52 9.58
C GLN A 27 2.70 -10.84 8.50
N ILE A 28 1.97 -9.82 8.11
CA ILE A 28 1.05 -9.84 6.96
C ILE A 28 1.58 -8.81 5.98
N ASP A 29 2.06 -9.30 4.84
CA ASP A 29 2.49 -8.48 3.72
C ASP A 29 1.30 -8.28 2.76
N SER A 30 0.99 -7.02 2.46
CA SER A 30 -0.08 -6.62 1.54
C SER A 30 0.49 -5.74 0.43
N LEU A 31 -0.20 -5.70 -0.70
CA LEU A 31 0.18 -4.89 -1.86
C LEU A 31 -0.96 -3.95 -2.23
N ILE A 32 -0.68 -2.66 -2.21
CA ILE A 32 -1.57 -1.62 -2.70
C ILE A 32 -1.23 -1.36 -4.16
N GLU A 33 -2.22 -1.45 -5.05
CA GLU A 33 -2.10 -1.02 -6.44
C GLU A 33 -2.67 0.40 -6.59
N PHE A 34 -1.93 1.28 -7.25
CA PHE A 34 -2.32 2.67 -7.48
C PHE A 34 -1.71 3.24 -8.77
N ASP A 35 -2.27 4.36 -9.24
CA ASP A 35 -1.65 5.21 -10.25
C ASP A 35 -1.25 6.55 -9.62
N LEU A 36 -0.25 7.20 -10.20
CA LEU A 36 0.22 8.52 -9.80
C LEU A 36 0.24 9.44 -11.01
N THR A 37 -0.39 10.61 -10.88
CA THR A 37 -0.33 11.67 -11.87
C THR A 37 0.39 12.88 -11.29
N VAL A 38 1.38 13.41 -11.99
CA VAL A 38 2.17 14.58 -11.58
C VAL A 38 2.40 15.47 -12.79
N GLY A 39 1.82 16.68 -12.80
CA GLY A 39 1.83 17.50 -14.00
C GLY A 39 1.21 16.74 -15.18
N ASP A 40 1.98 16.57 -16.26
CA ASP A 40 1.58 15.84 -17.46
C ASP A 40 2.01 14.35 -17.43
N ASP A 41 2.74 13.93 -16.40
CA ASP A 41 3.23 12.55 -16.28
C ASP A 41 2.20 11.66 -15.59
N HIS A 42 1.90 10.52 -16.22
CA HIS A 42 1.00 9.50 -15.71
C HIS A 42 1.71 8.17 -15.52
N LEU A 43 1.91 7.79 -14.25
CA LEU A 43 2.53 6.53 -13.86
C LEU A 43 1.45 5.53 -13.43
N ASN A 44 1.25 4.50 -14.25
CA ASN A 44 0.18 3.54 -14.06
C ASN A 44 0.68 2.21 -13.48
N GLY A 45 -0.18 1.54 -12.71
CA GLY A 45 0.07 0.18 -12.22
C GLY A 45 1.19 0.11 -11.17
N LEU A 46 1.42 1.22 -10.45
CA LEU A 46 2.38 1.27 -9.36
C LEU A 46 1.90 0.40 -8.19
N LYS A 47 2.87 -0.08 -7.42
CA LYS A 47 2.66 -0.99 -6.32
C LYS A 47 3.45 -0.56 -5.09
N ALA A 48 2.80 -0.58 -3.94
CA ALA A 48 3.42 -0.36 -2.64
C ALA A 48 3.17 -1.53 -1.71
N GLU A 49 4.22 -2.02 -1.07
CA GLU A 49 4.10 -3.03 -0.01
C GLU A 49 3.70 -2.34 1.29
N VAL A 50 2.68 -2.89 1.95
CA VAL A 50 2.26 -2.51 3.30
C VAL A 50 2.35 -3.73 4.19
N ARG A 51 3.06 -3.58 5.29
CA ARG A 51 3.33 -4.66 6.22
C ARG A 51 2.77 -4.34 7.59
N GLN A 52 2.11 -5.33 8.15
CA GLN A 52 1.53 -5.28 9.48
C GLN A 52 2.03 -6.48 10.28
N ARG A 53 2.23 -6.31 11.59
CA ARG A 53 2.45 -7.45 12.48
C ARG A 53 1.16 -8.29 12.59
N ASN A 54 1.27 -9.60 12.42
CA ASN A 54 0.14 -10.51 12.54
C ASN A 54 -0.43 -10.51 13.97
N GLN A 55 -1.73 -10.80 14.14
CA GLN A 55 -2.43 -10.79 15.43
C GLN A 55 -2.41 -9.44 16.17
N THR A 56 -2.34 -8.35 15.40
CA THR A 56 -2.38 -7.01 15.96
C THR A 56 -3.54 -6.23 15.36
N ASP A 57 -4.02 -5.23 16.10
CA ASP A 57 -5.12 -4.39 15.63
C ASP A 57 -4.67 -3.51 14.46
N TYR A 58 -5.24 -3.77 13.29
CA TYR A 58 -4.95 -3.04 12.06
C TYR A 58 -5.39 -1.58 12.11
N GLN A 59 -6.20 -1.14 13.08
CA GLN A 59 -6.62 0.26 13.19
C GLN A 59 -5.62 1.13 13.96
N THR A 60 -4.95 0.55 14.95
CA THR A 60 -4.13 1.30 15.92
C THR A 60 -2.64 1.02 15.80
N GLN A 61 -2.27 -0.12 15.23
CA GLN A 61 -0.88 -0.55 15.23
C GLN A 61 -0.10 0.06 14.08
N PRO A 62 1.23 0.26 14.25
CA PRO A 62 2.09 0.77 13.20
C PRO A 62 2.05 -0.12 11.96
N LEU A 63 2.05 0.52 10.79
CA LEU A 63 2.18 -0.13 9.50
C LEU A 63 3.51 0.30 8.88
N GLU A 64 4.24 -0.65 8.29
CA GLU A 64 5.41 -0.36 7.48
C GLU A 64 4.97 -0.24 6.03
N VAL A 65 5.00 0.99 5.48
CA VAL A 65 4.75 1.23 4.06
C VAL A 65 6.08 1.38 3.35
N ARG A 66 6.35 0.53 2.37
CA ARG A 66 7.58 0.63 1.58
C ARG A 66 7.42 1.59 0.42
N ARG A 67 8.54 2.17 0.03
CA ARG A 67 8.62 3.01 -1.16
C ARG A 67 8.29 2.16 -2.41
N PRO A 68 7.45 2.65 -3.34
CA PRO A 68 7.24 2.01 -4.63
C PRO A 68 8.57 1.96 -5.40
N ALA A 69 8.97 0.77 -5.87
CA ALA A 69 10.26 0.59 -6.56
C ALA A 69 10.40 1.46 -7.82
N ALA A 70 9.28 1.75 -8.51
CA ALA A 70 9.25 2.53 -9.73
C ALA A 70 9.29 4.06 -9.52
N LEU A 71 9.30 4.54 -8.27
CA LEU A 71 9.44 5.98 -7.98
C LEU A 71 10.88 6.26 -7.55
N GLU A 72 11.67 6.88 -8.42
CA GLU A 72 13.01 7.38 -8.09
C GLU A 72 12.99 8.87 -7.67
N GLY A 73 14.04 9.35 -6.99
CA GLY A 73 14.19 10.78 -6.64
C GLY A 73 13.66 11.22 -5.27
N SER A 74 13.67 12.54 -5.03
CA SER A 74 13.17 13.16 -3.79
C SER A 74 11.65 13.14 -3.77
N TRP A 75 11.07 12.62 -2.69
CA TRP A 75 9.64 12.38 -2.58
C TRP A 75 9.20 12.50 -1.12
N ASN A 76 7.97 12.96 -0.89
CA ASN A 76 7.41 13.06 0.46
C ASN A 76 6.90 11.70 0.94
N HIS A 77 7.83 10.83 1.35
CA HIS A 77 7.48 9.47 1.78
C HIS A 77 6.55 9.46 2.99
N GLU A 78 6.70 10.43 3.89
CA GLU A 78 5.86 10.54 5.07
C GLU A 78 4.39 10.78 4.71
N GLU A 79 4.14 11.69 3.76
CA GLU A 79 2.78 11.98 3.29
C GLU A 79 2.18 10.79 2.54
N PHE A 80 2.94 10.18 1.64
CA PHE A 80 2.48 8.96 0.98
C PHE A 80 2.17 7.83 1.94
N ARG A 81 3.03 7.61 2.93
CA ARG A 81 2.82 6.62 3.98
C ARG A 81 1.45 6.85 4.63
N LYS A 82 1.14 8.09 5.03
CA LYS A 82 -0.16 8.44 5.61
C LYS A 82 -1.33 8.09 4.69
N HIS A 83 -1.23 8.38 3.38
CA HIS A 83 -2.27 8.03 2.42
C HIS A 83 -2.44 6.51 2.27
N CYS A 84 -1.33 5.76 2.17
CA CYS A 84 -1.34 4.30 2.08
C CYS A 84 -1.90 3.65 3.34
N GLU A 85 -1.47 4.10 4.52
CA GLU A 85 -1.99 3.61 5.80
C GLU A 85 -3.48 3.87 5.92
N LYS A 86 -3.92 5.10 5.62
CA LYS A 86 -5.34 5.44 5.66
C LYS A 86 -6.15 4.57 4.70
N TYR A 87 -5.68 4.41 3.47
CA TYR A 87 -6.33 3.58 2.47
C TYR A 87 -6.39 2.12 2.92
N TYR A 88 -5.29 1.56 3.43
CA TYR A 88 -5.24 0.21 3.98
C TYR A 88 -6.27 0.00 5.10
N ARG A 89 -6.28 0.87 6.11
CA ARG A 89 -7.20 0.76 7.25
C ARG A 89 -8.66 0.85 6.80
N ASP A 90 -8.98 1.76 5.89
CA ASP A 90 -10.34 1.92 5.38
C ASP A 90 -10.81 0.68 4.61
N VAL A 91 -9.96 0.11 3.74
CA VAL A 91 -10.28 -1.08 2.94
C VAL A 91 -10.40 -2.34 3.80
N ILE A 92 -9.46 -2.54 4.72
CA ILE A 92 -9.47 -3.68 5.65
C ILE A 92 -10.66 -3.62 6.60
N GLY A 93 -11.03 -2.42 7.06
CA GLY A 93 -12.23 -2.23 7.89
C GLY A 93 -13.52 -2.45 7.12
N TRP A 94 -13.64 -1.86 5.93
CA TRP A 94 -14.82 -2.01 5.09
C TRP A 94 -15.07 -3.46 4.65
N SER A 95 -14.01 -4.20 4.32
CA SER A 95 -14.11 -5.60 3.87
C SER A 95 -14.41 -6.61 4.98
N GLY A 96 -14.33 -6.20 6.26
CA GLY A 96 -14.46 -7.12 7.41
C GLY A 96 -13.25 -8.04 7.63
N ILE A 97 -12.24 -7.99 6.74
CA ILE A 97 -11.02 -8.80 6.81
C ILE A 97 -10.17 -8.43 8.03
N GLY A 98 -10.31 -7.21 8.56
CA GLY A 98 -9.63 -6.79 9.78
C GLY A 98 -9.84 -7.73 10.97
N SER A 99 -11.03 -8.34 11.07
CA SER A 99 -11.34 -9.32 12.10
C SER A 99 -10.54 -10.63 11.96
N LEU A 100 -10.25 -11.03 10.73
CA LEU A 100 -9.46 -12.21 10.41
C LEU A 100 -7.97 -11.96 10.67
N ILE A 101 -7.49 -10.76 10.31
CA ILE A 101 -6.13 -10.29 10.61
C ILE A 101 -5.88 -10.27 12.12
N GLY A 102 -6.80 -9.69 12.90
CA GLY A 102 -6.68 -9.62 14.36
C GLY A 102 -6.67 -10.99 15.03
N LYS A 103 -7.39 -11.97 14.47
CA LYS A 103 -7.41 -13.37 14.97
C LYS A 103 -6.20 -14.19 14.52
N GLY A 104 -5.35 -13.66 13.64
CA GLY A 104 -4.23 -14.40 13.06
C GLY A 104 -4.67 -15.53 12.15
N GLU A 105 -5.76 -15.33 11.40
CA GLU A 105 -6.29 -16.32 10.47
C GLU A 105 -5.21 -16.72 9.44
N ARG A 106 -4.92 -18.02 9.38
CA ARG A 106 -3.75 -18.55 8.65
C ARG A 106 -4.01 -18.70 7.15
N ASN A 107 -5.27 -18.73 6.76
CA ASN A 107 -5.72 -18.94 5.39
C ASN A 107 -6.36 -17.67 4.81
N LEU A 108 -5.78 -16.50 5.06
CA LEU A 108 -6.03 -15.31 4.25
C LEU A 108 -5.46 -15.58 2.86
N VAL A 109 -6.18 -16.31 2.01
CA VAL A 109 -5.66 -16.69 0.70
C VAL A 109 -5.40 -15.41 -0.10
N GLU A 110 -4.29 -15.39 -0.82
CA GLU A 110 -3.83 -14.45 -1.87
C GLU A 110 -4.89 -14.06 -2.94
N ARG A 111 -6.14 -14.52 -2.79
CA ARG A 111 -7.24 -14.45 -3.75
C ARG A 111 -8.18 -13.27 -3.56
N VAL A 112 -8.07 -12.51 -2.46
CA VAL A 112 -8.94 -11.33 -2.29
C VAL A 112 -8.19 -10.07 -2.72
N ALA A 113 -8.28 -9.78 -4.01
CA ALA A 113 -8.04 -8.42 -4.50
C ALA A 113 -9.27 -7.59 -4.12
N ILE A 114 -9.16 -6.82 -3.03
CA ILE A 114 -10.24 -5.93 -2.60
C ILE A 114 -10.14 -4.67 -3.44
N ARG A 115 -11.05 -4.52 -4.40
CA ARG A 115 -11.12 -3.32 -5.24
C ARG A 115 -11.87 -2.24 -4.48
N PHE A 116 -11.19 -1.12 -4.25
CA PHE A 116 -11.75 0.04 -3.59
C PHE A 116 -11.11 1.28 -4.20
N TYR A 117 -11.80 1.93 -5.11
CA TYR A 117 -11.22 3.07 -5.82
C TYR A 117 -11.21 4.29 -4.91
N ARG A 118 -10.04 4.91 -4.74
CA ARG A 118 -9.92 6.17 -4.00
C ARG A 118 -8.91 7.08 -4.67
N ARG A 119 -9.31 8.32 -4.85
CA ARG A 119 -8.45 9.41 -5.28
C ARG A 119 -8.08 10.30 -4.10
N ALA A 120 -6.83 10.75 -4.05
CA ALA A 120 -6.37 11.78 -3.13
C ALA A 120 -5.34 12.69 -3.81
N GLU A 121 -5.29 13.95 -3.36
CA GLU A 121 -4.16 14.83 -3.68
C GLU A 121 -2.99 14.49 -2.76
N ILE A 122 -1.78 14.60 -3.30
CA ILE A 122 -0.53 14.35 -2.57
C ILE A 122 0.47 15.45 -2.89
N ALA A 123 1.11 16.02 -1.88
CA ALA A 123 2.25 16.90 -2.08
C ALA A 123 3.49 16.06 -2.37
N LEU A 124 4.19 16.47 -3.42
CA LEU A 124 5.40 15.82 -3.88
C LEU A 124 6.54 16.80 -3.63
N ALA A 125 7.52 16.38 -2.82
CA ALA A 125 8.82 17.06 -2.83
C ALA A 125 9.30 17.09 -4.29
N SER A 126 9.90 18.20 -4.72
CA SER A 126 10.24 18.46 -6.13
C SER A 126 10.74 17.18 -6.81
N LEU A 127 9.88 16.55 -7.61
CA LEU A 127 10.26 15.42 -8.43
C LEU A 127 11.21 16.01 -9.44
N THR A 128 12.51 15.88 -9.15
CA THR A 128 13.55 16.32 -10.08
C THR A 128 13.35 15.45 -11.30
N GLU A 129 13.33 16.06 -12.49
CA GLU A 129 12.98 15.51 -13.83
C GLU A 129 13.63 14.17 -14.21
N LYS A 130 14.51 13.60 -13.36
CA LYS A 130 15.16 12.30 -13.51
C LYS A 130 14.29 11.09 -13.17
N ALA A 131 13.12 11.24 -12.54
CA ALA A 131 12.30 10.10 -12.14
C ALA A 131 11.54 9.41 -13.31
N PHE A 132 11.68 9.90 -14.54
CA PHE A 132 10.86 9.51 -15.70
C PHE A 132 11.66 8.95 -16.90
N ARG A 133 12.87 8.43 -16.70
CA ARG A 133 13.66 7.80 -17.78
C ARG A 133 13.59 6.29 -17.77
#